data_AF-F5L9E5-F1
#
_entry.id   AF-F5L9E5-F1
#
_cell.length_a   1.000
_cell.length_b   1.000
_cell.length_c   1.000
_cell.angle_alpha   90.00
_cell.angle_beta   90.00
_cell.angle_gamma   90.00
#
_symmetry.space_group_name_H-M   'P 1'
#
loop_
_entity.id
_entity.type
_entity.pdbx_description
1 polymer ?
#
loop_
_entity_poly.entity_id
_entity_poly.type
_entity_poly.pdbx_seq_one_letter_code
_entity_poly.pdbx_strand_id
1 'polypeptide(L)'
;MNNRDLDRLVAEKVMGWRWSGRYLIPPADIETSFWDGSCNRDGVPRFLPHYSTDISAAWEVVEKLREEIAFLDILPAADHYIVKIQSAHGTDYVTAETAPLAICKAALKVKGVDVDVS
;
A
#
# COMPACT_ATOMS: atom_id res chain seq x y z
N MET A 1 -9.55 1.51 11.01
CA MET A 1 -8.07 1.70 10.93
C MET A 1 -7.80 3.09 10.37
N ASN A 2 -6.69 3.77 10.70
CA ASN A 2 -6.36 5.06 10.09
C ASN A 2 -5.46 4.90 8.83
N ASN A 3 -5.28 5.96 8.05
CA ASN A 3 -4.47 5.92 6.82
C ASN A 3 -3.00 5.56 7.04
N ARG A 4 -2.38 5.96 8.16
CA ARG A 4 -0.98 5.60 8.47
C ARG A 4 -0.80 4.15 8.85
N ASP A 5 -1.76 3.58 9.57
CA ASP A 5 -1.77 2.14 9.86
C ASP A 5 -1.90 1.33 8.56
N LEU A 6 -2.69 1.83 7.61
CA LEU A 6 -2.82 1.23 6.28
C LEU A 6 -1.55 1.37 5.45
N ASP A 7 -0.93 2.55 5.41
CA ASP A 7 0.36 2.78 4.73
C ASP A 7 1.44 1.82 5.26
N ARG A 8 1.48 1.62 6.57
CA ARG A 8 2.39 0.69 7.23
C ARG A 8 2.13 -0.76 6.80
N LEU A 9 0.86 -1.16 6.71
CA LEU A 9 0.48 -2.49 6.21
C LEU A 9 0.87 -2.66 4.73
N VAL A 10 0.66 -1.65 3.89
CA VAL A 10 1.09 -1.68 2.48
C VAL A 10 2.60 -1.86 2.40
N ALA A 11 3.36 -1.10 3.19
CA ALA A 11 4.81 -1.23 3.24
C ALA A 11 5.25 -2.66 3.60
N GLU A 12 4.64 -3.23 4.65
CA GLU A 12 4.98 -4.56 5.16
C GLU A 12 4.55 -5.69 4.23
N LYS A 13 3.32 -5.66 3.72
CA LYS A 13 2.71 -6.78 3.00
C LYS A 13 2.91 -6.72 1.49
N VAL A 14 3.06 -5.52 0.93
CA VAL A 14 3.16 -5.30 -0.53
C VAL A 14 4.56 -4.88 -0.91
N MET A 15 5.10 -3.84 -0.27
CA MET A 15 6.37 -3.23 -0.68
C MET A 15 7.61 -3.97 -0.14
N GLY A 16 7.42 -4.98 0.72
CA GLY A 16 8.50 -5.83 1.21
C GLY A 16 9.34 -5.23 2.35
N TRP A 17 8.85 -4.18 3.02
CA TRP A 17 9.47 -3.66 4.23
C TRP A 17 9.40 -4.71 5.35
N ARG A 18 10.40 -4.75 6.23
CA ARG A 18 10.51 -5.78 7.27
C ARG A 18 10.78 -5.19 8.64
N TRP A 19 10.20 -5.81 9.66
CA TRP A 19 10.51 -5.48 11.04
C TRP A 19 11.88 -6.04 11.44
N SER A 20 12.73 -5.17 12.00
CA SER A 20 14.00 -5.54 12.65
C SER A 20 13.97 -5.02 14.08
N GLY A 21 13.77 -5.94 15.03
CA GLY A 21 13.42 -5.58 16.39
C GLY A 21 12.14 -4.76 16.42
N ARG A 22 12.23 -3.52 16.92
CA ARG A 22 11.08 -2.60 17.01
C ARG A 22 10.91 -1.68 15.81
N TYR A 23 11.74 -1.77 14.77
CA TYR A 23 11.72 -0.79 13.67
C TYR A 23 11.29 -1.43 12.37
N LEU A 24 10.44 -0.75 11.61
CA LEU A 24 10.11 -1.14 10.25
C LEU A 24 11.18 -0.58 9.31
N ILE A 25 11.85 -1.46 8.55
CA ILE A 25 12.98 -1.11 7.69
C ILE A 25 12.59 -1.35 6.22
N PRO A 26 12.87 -0.39 5.31
CA PRO A 26 12.65 -0.59 3.88
C PRO A 26 13.58 -1.66 3.28
N PRO A 27 13.27 -2.20 2.09
CA PRO A 27 14.19 -3.05 1.37
C PRO A 27 15.43 -2.27 0.91
N ALA A 28 16.53 -2.99 0.64
CA ALA A 28 17.87 -2.42 0.47
C ALA A 28 18.05 -1.57 -0.81
N ASP A 29 17.12 -1.68 -1.75
CA ASP A 29 17.06 -0.91 -3.01
C ASP A 29 16.44 0.48 -2.84
N ILE A 30 15.76 0.73 -1.72
CA ILE A 30 15.31 2.08 -1.37
C ILE A 30 16.52 2.85 -0.83
N GLU A 31 16.87 3.94 -1.49
CA GLU A 31 17.97 4.80 -1.08
C GLU A 31 17.68 5.41 0.29
N THR A 32 18.26 4.81 1.32
CA THR A 32 18.15 5.26 2.72
C THR A 32 19.34 6.12 3.13
N SER A 33 20.10 6.64 2.18
CA SER A 33 21.27 7.51 2.41
C SER A 33 20.94 8.76 3.24
N PHE A 34 19.66 9.14 3.28
CA PHE A 34 19.11 10.23 4.11
C PHE A 34 18.43 9.77 5.41
N TRP A 35 18.39 8.48 5.70
CA TRP A 35 17.76 7.95 6.91
C TRP A 35 18.66 8.17 8.12
N ASP A 36 18.28 9.13 8.95
CA ASP A 36 18.91 9.49 10.22
C ASP A 36 18.50 8.55 11.38
N GLY A 37 17.79 7.46 11.11
CA GLY A 37 17.19 6.59 12.14
C GLY A 37 15.90 7.15 12.75
N SER A 38 15.33 8.23 12.22
CA SER A 38 14.11 8.83 12.79
C SER A 38 12.88 7.95 12.57
N CYS A 39 12.33 7.47 13.68
CA CYS A 39 11.08 6.72 13.73
C CYS A 39 10.10 7.36 14.69
N ASN A 40 8.82 7.08 14.49
CA ASN A 40 7.77 7.33 15.47
C ASN A 40 7.93 6.39 16.68
N ARG A 41 7.15 6.62 17.74
CA ARG A 41 7.20 5.79 18.96
C ARG A 41 6.85 4.33 18.72
N ASP A 42 6.08 4.05 17.68
CA ASP A 42 5.71 2.71 17.19
C ASP A 42 6.79 2.06 16.31
N GLY A 43 7.92 2.74 16.09
CA GLY A 43 9.03 2.23 15.29
C GLY A 43 8.84 2.36 13.78
N VAL A 44 7.75 2.99 13.32
CA VAL A 44 7.51 3.29 11.91
C VAL A 44 8.34 4.49 11.50
N PRO A 45 9.14 4.42 10.42
CA PRO A 45 9.92 5.57 9.98
C PRO A 45 9.06 6.76 9.57
N ARG A 46 9.52 7.97 9.87
CA ARG A 46 8.77 9.20 9.53
C ARG A 46 8.65 9.40 8.02
N PHE A 47 9.63 8.92 7.26
CA PHE A 47 9.66 8.98 5.81
C PHE A 47 8.84 7.87 5.13
N LEU A 48 8.15 7.00 5.89
CA LEU A 48 7.27 5.99 5.30
C LEU A 48 6.29 6.67 4.33
N PRO A 49 6.29 6.31 3.04
CA PRO A 49 5.45 6.96 2.04
C PRO A 49 3.96 6.93 2.40
N HIS A 50 3.25 7.94 1.94
CA HIS A 50 1.82 8.11 2.17
C HIS A 50 1.00 7.38 1.10
N TYR A 51 1.18 6.07 0.98
CA TYR A 51 0.59 5.25 -0.08
C TYR A 51 -0.93 5.46 -0.25
N SER A 52 -1.66 5.62 0.85
CA SER A 52 -3.12 5.75 0.87
C SER A 52 -3.67 7.14 0.57
N THR A 53 -2.81 8.17 0.49
CA THR A 53 -3.25 9.55 0.25
C THR A 53 -2.46 10.27 -0.85
N ASP A 54 -1.28 9.78 -1.21
CA ASP A 54 -0.44 10.31 -2.30
C ASP A 54 -0.51 9.36 -3.51
N ILE A 55 -0.95 9.88 -4.65
CA ILE A 55 -1.14 9.06 -5.87
C ILE A 55 0.18 8.60 -6.48
N SER A 56 1.28 9.35 -6.33
CA SER A 56 2.58 8.94 -6.82
C SER A 56 3.08 7.74 -6.02
N ALA A 57 2.97 7.79 -4.69
CA ALA A 57 3.30 6.67 -3.83
C ALA A 57 2.39 5.46 -4.08
N ALA A 58 1.07 5.67 -4.25
CA ALA A 58 0.14 4.61 -4.60
C ALA A 58 0.51 3.93 -5.93
N TRP A 59 1.02 4.67 -6.90
CA TRP A 59 1.42 4.08 -8.17
C TRP A 59 2.60 3.11 -8.04
N GLU A 60 3.52 3.34 -7.12
CA GLU A 60 4.58 2.38 -6.81
C GLU A 60 4.01 1.03 -6.32
N VAL A 61 2.87 1.07 -5.62
CA VAL A 61 2.13 -0.14 -5.20
C VAL A 61 1.59 -0.89 -6.43
N VAL A 62 1.06 -0.17 -7.42
CA VAL A 62 0.59 -0.76 -8.69
C VAL A 62 1.74 -1.45 -9.42
N GLU A 63 2.88 -0.77 -9.56
CA GLU A 63 4.07 -1.34 -10.21
C GLU A 63 4.57 -2.58 -9.46
N LYS A 64 4.53 -2.56 -8.13
CA LYS A 64 4.94 -3.70 -7.30
C LYS A 64 4.07 -4.94 -7.52
N LEU A 65 2.77 -4.76 -7.75
CA LEU A 65 1.82 -5.87 -7.97
C LEU A 65 1.91 -6.47 -9.37
N ARG A 66 2.60 -5.83 -10.31
CA ARG A 66 2.58 -6.19 -11.75
C ARG A 66 2.97 -7.64 -12.03
N GLU A 67 3.80 -8.25 -11.19
CA GLU A 67 4.23 -9.65 -11.32
C GLU A 67 3.22 -10.66 -10.72
N GLU A 68 2.24 -10.19 -9.95
CA GLU A 68 1.32 -11.02 -9.16
C GLU A 68 -0.13 -10.99 -9.68
N ILE A 69 -0.42 -10.08 -10.61
CA ILE A 69 -1.76 -9.86 -11.16
C ILE A 69 -1.73 -9.93 -12.68
N ALA A 70 -2.86 -10.32 -13.27
CA ALA A 70 -3.05 -10.27 -14.72
C ALA A 70 -3.32 -8.84 -15.20
N PHE A 71 -4.17 -8.10 -14.49
CA PHE A 71 -4.42 -6.68 -14.73
C PHE A 71 -5.07 -6.00 -13.52
N LEU A 72 -4.99 -4.67 -13.51
CA LEU A 72 -5.63 -3.78 -12.55
C LEU A 72 -6.29 -2.63 -13.32
N ASP A 73 -7.60 -2.46 -13.15
CA ASP A 73 -8.34 -1.31 -13.66
C ASP A 73 -8.70 -0.36 -12.51
N ILE A 74 -8.47 0.94 -12.71
CA ILE A 74 -8.89 2.01 -11.79
C ILE A 74 -9.99 2.80 -12.48
N LEU A 75 -11.23 2.67 -11.98
CA LEU A 75 -12.41 3.29 -12.57
C LEU A 75 -12.90 4.40 -11.63
N PRO A 76 -12.88 5.67 -12.05
CA PRO A 76 -13.55 6.74 -11.31
C PRO A 76 -15.07 6.57 -11.40
N ALA A 77 -15.76 6.71 -10.27
CA ALA A 77 -17.21 6.85 -10.16
C ALA A 77 -17.55 8.26 -9.65
N ALA A 78 -18.85 8.56 -9.44
CA ALA A 78 -19.30 9.91 -9.11
C ALA A 78 -18.71 10.46 -7.78
N ASP A 79 -18.53 9.60 -6.78
CA ASP A 79 -18.11 9.95 -5.42
C ASP A 79 -17.02 9.02 -4.85
N HIS A 80 -16.52 8.07 -5.65
CA HIS A 80 -15.51 7.11 -5.23
C HIS A 80 -14.73 6.56 -6.43
N TYR A 81 -13.76 5.71 -6.15
CA TYR A 81 -13.01 4.92 -7.12
C TYR A 81 -13.29 3.44 -6.90
N ILE A 82 -13.39 2.71 -8.01
CA ILE A 82 -13.47 1.25 -8.04
C ILE A 82 -12.14 0.75 -8.58
N VAL A 83 -11.48 -0.12 -7.83
CA VAL A 83 -10.33 -0.88 -8.31
C VAL A 83 -10.76 -2.31 -8.55
N LYS A 84 -10.61 -2.76 -9.79
CA LYS A 84 -10.81 -4.15 -10.18
C LYS A 84 -9.43 -4.80 -10.34
N ILE A 85 -9.18 -5.89 -9.63
CA ILE A 85 -7.96 -6.68 -9.77
C ILE A 85 -8.30 -8.07 -10.27
N GLN A 86 -7.60 -8.51 -11.30
CA GLN A 86 -7.58 -9.91 -11.72
C GLN A 86 -6.25 -10.54 -11.30
N SER A 87 -6.31 -11.57 -10.48
CA SER A 87 -5.14 -12.38 -10.10
C SER A 87 -5.36 -13.85 -10.45
N ALA A 88 -4.39 -14.70 -10.11
CA ALA A 88 -4.54 -16.16 -10.20
C ALA A 88 -5.67 -16.71 -9.31
N HIS A 89 -6.10 -15.95 -8.30
CA HIS A 89 -7.13 -16.36 -7.33
C HIS A 89 -8.55 -15.92 -7.74
N GLY A 90 -8.69 -15.11 -8.79
CA GLY A 90 -9.98 -14.63 -9.28
C GLY A 90 -10.00 -13.13 -9.54
N THR A 91 -11.21 -12.60 -9.67
CA THR A 91 -11.47 -11.16 -9.83
C THR A 91 -11.98 -10.58 -8.51
N ASP A 92 -11.33 -9.54 -8.03
CA ASP A 92 -11.75 -8.77 -6.87
C ASP A 92 -12.11 -7.34 -7.23
N TYR A 93 -13.02 -6.78 -6.45
CA TYR A 93 -13.44 -5.38 -6.53
C TYR A 93 -13.27 -4.72 -5.17
N VAL A 94 -12.72 -3.51 -5.19
CA VAL A 94 -12.52 -2.68 -4.00
C VAL A 94 -12.96 -1.26 -4.30
N THR A 95 -13.62 -0.63 -3.34
CA THR A 95 -14.05 0.77 -3.44
C THR A 95 -13.41 1.64 -2.36
N ALA A 96 -13.13 2.90 -2.70
CA ALA A 96 -12.75 3.92 -1.74
C ALA A 96 -12.98 5.33 -2.30
N GLU A 97 -13.09 6.32 -1.42
CA GLU A 97 -13.34 7.73 -1.78
C GLU A 97 -12.24 8.34 -2.65
N THR A 98 -11.01 7.81 -2.57
CA THR A 98 -9.86 8.30 -3.35
C THR A 98 -9.16 7.15 -4.08
N ALA A 99 -8.54 7.46 -5.22
CA ALA A 99 -7.76 6.47 -5.98
C ALA A 99 -6.62 5.84 -5.16
N PRO A 100 -5.78 6.61 -4.42
CA PRO A 100 -4.70 6.04 -3.62
C PRO A 100 -5.20 5.04 -2.56
N LEU A 101 -6.31 5.37 -1.88
CA LEU A 101 -6.91 4.49 -0.89
C LEU A 101 -7.46 3.21 -1.52
N ALA A 102 -8.14 3.31 -2.67
CA ALA A 102 -8.68 2.15 -3.38
C ALA A 102 -7.56 1.22 -3.86
N ILE A 103 -6.47 1.77 -4.41
CA ILE A 103 -5.28 1.03 -4.83
C ILE A 103 -4.69 0.25 -3.65
N CYS A 104 -4.47 0.92 -2.52
CA CYS A 104 -3.84 0.29 -1.37
C CYS A 104 -4.71 -0.81 -0.74
N LYS A 105 -6.03 -0.58 -0.63
CA LYS A 105 -6.98 -1.62 -0.18
C LYS A 105 -6.95 -2.83 -1.11
N ALA A 106 -6.93 -2.61 -2.42
CA ALA A 106 -6.89 -3.68 -3.41
C ALA A 106 -5.57 -4.47 -3.36
N ALA A 107 -4.44 -3.78 -3.18
CA ALA A 107 -3.13 -4.40 -3.00
C ALA A 107 -3.07 -5.31 -1.77
N LEU A 108 -3.60 -4.85 -0.64
CA LEU A 108 -3.68 -5.64 0.59
C LEU A 108 -4.58 -6.86 0.41
N LYS A 109 -5.69 -6.72 -0.32
CA LYS A 109 -6.58 -7.84 -0.63
C LYS A 109 -5.90 -8.92 -1.46
N VAL A 110 -5.06 -8.57 -2.45
CA VAL A 110 -4.22 -9.54 -3.19
C VAL A 110 -3.30 -10.32 -2.25
N LYS A 111 -2.84 -9.68 -1.17
CA LYS A 111 -2.02 -10.32 -0.12
C LYS A 111 -2.83 -11.07 0.93
N GLY A 112 -4.15 -11.23 0.73
CA GLY A 112 -5.05 -11.91 1.66
C GLY A 112 -5.35 -11.11 2.94
N VAL A 113 -5.23 -9.78 2.89
CA VAL A 113 -5.49 -8.89 4.02
C VAL A 113 -6.72 -8.05 3.72
N ASP A 114 -7.84 -8.38 4.35
CA ASP A 114 -9.06 -7.56 4.31
C ASP A 114 -8.97 -6.40 5.29
N VAL A 115 -9.24 -5.19 4.82
CA VAL A 115 -9.13 -3.95 5.60
C VAL A 115 -10.39 -3.11 5.49
N ASP A 116 -10.98 -2.80 6.64
CA ASP A 116 -12.00 -1.77 6.76
C ASP A 116 -11.38 -0.49 7.31
N VAL A 117 -11.40 0.54 6.47
CA VAL A 117 -10.94 1.90 6.79
C VAL A 117 -12.17 2.78 6.72
N SER A 118 -12.57 3.26 7.89
CA SER A 118 -13.71 4.14 8.18
C SER A 118 -13.31 5.60 8.05
#